data_AF-A0A524IBE0-F1
#
_entry.id   AF-A0A524IBE0-F1
#
_cell.length_a   1.000
_cell.length_b   1.000
_cell.length_c   1.000
_cell.angle_alpha   90.00
_cell.angle_beta   90.00
_cell.angle_gamma   90.00
#
_symmetry.space_group_name_H-M   'P 1'
#
loop_
_entity.id
_entity.type
_entity.pdbx_description
1 polymer ?
#
loop_
_entity_poly.entity_id
_entity_poly.type
_entity_poly.pdbx_seq_one_letter_code
_entity_poly.pdbx_strand_id
1 'polypeptide(L)'
;MPPLSLKHSVFRIYNLSDEDIWSLAVEKVEPARGKVIGRGDLRVSGIIENSLRLEADEDPGLRHADMVGWPNDRNHRATIAKVLAAIASPAKIRELSTEQIHLP
;
A
#
# COMPACT_ATOMS: atom_id res chain seq x y z
N MET A 1 -8.10 6.32 -3.14
CA MET A 1 -9.49 6.07 -3.62
C MET A 1 -9.80 4.59 -3.38
N PRO A 2 -10.96 4.21 -2.82
CA PRO A 2 -11.26 2.80 -2.56
C PRO A 2 -11.32 2.01 -3.89
N PRO A 3 -10.86 0.75 -3.92
CA PRO A 3 -10.80 -0.03 -5.16
C PRO A 3 -12.20 -0.31 -5.71
N LEU A 4 -12.38 -0.13 -7.02
CA LEU A 4 -13.63 -0.49 -7.72
C LEU A 4 -13.87 -1.99 -7.72
N SER A 5 -12.80 -2.79 -7.70
CA SER A 5 -12.81 -4.25 -7.60
C SER A 5 -13.11 -4.77 -6.20
N LEU A 6 -13.25 -3.90 -5.19
CA LEU A 6 -13.34 -4.27 -3.76
C LEU A 6 -12.15 -5.09 -3.26
N LYS A 7 -11.05 -5.08 -4.02
CA LYS A 7 -9.76 -5.67 -3.66
C LYS A 7 -8.70 -4.60 -3.73
N HIS A 8 -8.00 -4.36 -2.63
CA HIS A 8 -6.88 -3.43 -2.59
C HIS A 8 -5.58 -4.21 -2.46
N SER A 9 -4.77 -4.20 -3.53
CA SER A 9 -3.45 -4.81 -3.54
C SER A 9 -2.54 -4.12 -2.52
N VAL A 10 -1.92 -4.91 -1.65
CA VAL A 10 -0.99 -4.48 -0.61
C VAL A 10 0.18 -5.45 -0.50
N PHE A 11 1.27 -5.01 0.13
CA PHE A 11 2.44 -5.85 0.38
C PHE A 11 2.70 -5.96 1.88
N ARG A 12 3.01 -7.19 2.33
CA ARG A 12 3.36 -7.50 3.71
C ARG A 12 4.81 -7.14 3.98
N ILE A 13 5.00 -6.07 4.75
CA ILE A 13 6.32 -5.52 5.07
C ILE A 13 6.88 -5.98 6.43
N TYR A 14 6.32 -7.04 7.03
CA TYR A 14 6.81 -7.53 8.31
C TYR A 14 8.27 -7.99 8.18
N ASN A 15 9.08 -7.66 9.20
CA ASN A 15 10.49 -7.99 9.29
C ASN A 15 11.33 -7.50 8.10
N LEU A 16 10.93 -6.38 7.47
CA LEU A 16 11.70 -5.68 6.45
C LEU A 16 12.28 -4.39 7.03
N SER A 17 13.50 -4.05 6.63
CA SER A 17 14.06 -2.72 6.89
C SER A 17 13.38 -1.67 6.00
N ASP A 18 13.61 -0.39 6.29
CA ASP A 18 13.09 0.69 5.44
C ASP A 18 13.56 0.56 3.99
N GLU A 19 14.85 0.23 3.81
CA GLU A 19 15.50 0.01 2.52
C GLU A 19 14.88 -1.18 1.78
N ASP A 20 14.65 -2.31 2.46
CA ASP A 20 14.02 -3.48 1.85
C ASP A 20 12.59 -3.19 1.38
N ILE A 21 11.85 -2.35 2.09
CA ILE A 21 10.49 -1.95 1.68
C ILE A 21 10.54 -1.12 0.39
N TRP A 22 11.51 -0.21 0.27
CA TRP A 22 11.69 0.57 -0.96
C TRP A 22 12.17 -0.32 -2.12
N SER A 23 13.09 -1.25 -1.87
CA SER A 23 13.53 -2.23 -2.85
C SER A 23 12.37 -3.10 -3.34
N LEU A 24 11.50 -3.56 -2.43
CA LEU A 24 10.28 -4.29 -2.77
C LEU A 24 9.35 -3.45 -3.67
N ALA A 25 9.19 -2.15 -3.38
CA ALA A 25 8.38 -1.27 -4.20
C ALA A 25 8.96 -1.08 -5.61
N VAL A 26 10.28 -0.90 -5.73
CA VAL A 26 10.98 -0.82 -7.02
C VAL A 26 10.81 -2.12 -7.82
N GLU A 27 10.95 -3.27 -7.17
CA GLU A 27 10.86 -4.56 -7.84
C GLU A 27 9.43 -4.92 -8.25
N LYS A 28 8.44 -4.68 -7.38
CA LYS A 28 7.08 -5.23 -7.54
C LYS A 28 6.04 -4.21 -7.98
N VAL A 29 6.22 -2.93 -7.66
CA VAL A 29 5.20 -1.89 -7.91
C VAL A 29 5.57 -1.04 -9.12
N GLU A 30 6.82 -0.58 -9.22
CA GLU A 30 7.24 0.33 -10.29
C GLU A 30 7.05 -0.22 -11.72
N PRO A 31 7.31 -1.52 -12.01
CA PRO A 31 7.11 -2.05 -13.36
C PRO A 31 5.67 -1.93 -13.88
N ALA A 32 4.68 -1.93 -12.98
CA ALA A 32 3.27 -1.87 -13.33
C ALA A 32 2.61 -0.50 -13.10
N ARG A 33 3.18 0.34 -12.22
CA ARG A 33 2.55 1.60 -11.76
C ARG A 33 3.43 2.84 -11.97
N GLY A 34 4.66 2.67 -12.45
CA GLY A 34 5.64 3.74 -12.52
C GLY A 34 6.26 4.05 -11.16
N LYS A 35 7.10 5.08 -11.12
CA LYS A 35 7.94 5.44 -9.97
C LYS A 35 7.13 5.57 -8.67
N VAL A 36 7.58 4.90 -7.61
CA VAL A 36 6.97 4.98 -6.28
C VAL A 36 7.54 6.19 -5.56
N ILE A 37 6.67 7.17 -5.30
CA ILE A 37 7.02 8.44 -4.63
C ILE A 37 6.67 8.44 -3.14
N GLY A 38 5.90 7.46 -2.68
CA GLY A 38 5.50 7.38 -1.28
C GLY A 38 4.92 6.04 -0.90
N ARG A 39 4.86 5.78 0.41
CA ARG A 39 4.20 4.60 0.99
C ARG A 39 3.38 4.96 2.23
N GLY A 40 2.32 4.20 2.47
CA GLY A 40 1.51 4.26 3.69
C GLY A 40 1.46 2.89 4.35
N ASP A 41 1.97 2.82 5.58
CA ASP A 41 2.12 1.55 6.29
C ASP A 41 0.93 1.37 7.26
N LEU A 42 0.27 0.20 7.21
CA LEU A 42 -0.88 -0.13 8.05
C LEU A 42 -0.59 -1.35 8.92
N ARG A 43 -1.02 -1.30 10.18
CA ARG A 43 -1.07 -2.49 11.04
C ARG A 43 -2.28 -3.35 10.67
N VAL A 44 -2.09 -4.67 10.66
CA VAL A 44 -3.17 -5.63 10.37
C VAL A 44 -4.35 -5.49 11.33
N SER A 45 -4.12 -5.13 12.59
CA SER A 45 -5.20 -4.89 13.57
C SER A 45 -6.18 -3.81 13.09
N GLY A 46 -5.68 -2.70 12.54
CA GLY A 46 -6.53 -1.62 12.01
C GLY A 46 -7.36 -2.04 10.80
N ILE A 47 -6.90 -3.03 10.03
CA ILE A 47 -7.67 -3.63 8.92
C ILE A 47 -8.82 -4.47 9.47
N ILE A 48 -8.54 -5.34 10.44
CA ILE A 48 -9.52 -6.25 11.06
C ILE A 48 -10.59 -5.46 11.84
N GLU A 49 -10.20 -4.41 12.57
CA GLU A 49 -11.13 -3.53 13.30
C GLU A 49 -12.15 -2.84 12.38
N ASN A 50 -11.79 -2.64 11.11
CA ASN A 50 -12.66 -2.08 10.08
C ASN A 50 -13.41 -3.16 9.27
N SER A 51 -13.48 -4.40 9.79
CA SER A 51 -14.14 -5.55 9.16
C SER A 51 -13.60 -5.90 7.76
N LEU A 52 -12.37 -5.51 7.47
CA LEU A 52 -11.63 -5.93 6.29
C LEU A 52 -10.77 -7.15 6.64
N ARG A 53 -10.34 -7.89 5.61
CA ARG A 53 -9.45 -9.04 5.75
C ARG A 53 -8.34 -9.00 4.71
N LEU A 54 -7.26 -9.73 4.98
CA LEU A 54 -6.14 -9.92 4.05
C LEU A 54 -6.20 -11.34 3.47
N GLU A 55 -6.25 -11.43 2.15
CA GLU A 55 -6.09 -12.67 1.40
C GLU A 55 -4.69 -12.65 0.79
N ALA A 56 -3.74 -13.35 1.42
CA ALA A 56 -2.38 -13.44 0.92
C ALA A 56 -2.31 -14.35 -0.32
N ASP A 57 -1.41 -14.02 -1.24
CA ASP A 57 -1.12 -14.90 -2.38
C ASP A 57 -0.53 -16.24 -1.89
N GLU A 58 -0.71 -17.26 -2.72
CA GLU A 58 -0.21 -18.62 -2.44
C GLU A 58 1.32 -18.67 -2.32
N ASP A 59 2.04 -17.81 -3.05
CA ASP A 59 3.49 -17.67 -2.94
C ASP A 59 3.87 -16.70 -1.79
N PRO A 60 4.42 -17.20 -0.66
CA PRO A 60 4.81 -16.36 0.46
C PRO A 60 5.95 -15.39 0.11
N GLY A 61 6.79 -15.73 -0.88
CA GLY A 61 7.94 -14.95 -1.32
C GLY A 61 7.53 -13.64 -2.02
N LEU A 62 6.35 -13.60 -2.62
CA LEU A 62 5.83 -12.38 -3.26
C LEU A 62 5.41 -11.32 -2.25
N ARG A 63 5.15 -11.70 -0.99
CA ARG A 63 4.65 -10.85 0.10
C ARG A 63 3.32 -10.14 -0.21
N HIS A 64 2.78 -10.28 -1.42
CA HIS A 64 1.53 -9.71 -1.87
C HIS A 64 0.35 -10.27 -1.07
N ALA A 65 -0.65 -9.41 -0.88
CA ALA A 65 -1.95 -9.77 -0.37
C ALA A 65 -2.99 -8.79 -0.92
N ASP A 66 -4.22 -9.26 -1.06
CA ASP A 66 -5.38 -8.41 -1.29
C ASP A 66 -6.06 -8.08 0.04
N MET A 67 -6.26 -6.79 0.30
CA MET A 67 -7.19 -6.34 1.32
C MET A 67 -8.60 -6.31 0.74
N VAL A 68 -9.46 -7.19 1.25
CA VAL A 68 -10.83 -7.44 0.77
C VAL A 68 -11.85 -7.25 1.89
N GLY A 69 -13.14 -7.44 1.57
CA GLY A 69 -14.25 -7.22 2.51
C GLY A 69 -14.80 -5.78 2.48
N TRP A 70 -14.38 -4.98 1.50
CA TRP A 70 -14.88 -3.62 1.32
C TRP A 70 -16.39 -3.61 1.07
N PRO A 71 -17.17 -2.71 1.72
CA PRO A 71 -18.61 -2.64 1.51
C PRO A 71 -18.96 -2.24 0.07
N ASN A 72 -20.10 -2.70 -0.44
CA ASN A 72 -20.60 -2.28 -1.75
C ASN A 72 -21.06 -0.81 -1.78
N ASP A 73 -21.42 -0.26 -0.62
CA ASP A 73 -21.78 1.16 -0.50
C ASP A 73 -20.56 2.08 -0.63
N ARG A 74 -20.64 3.03 -1.56
CA ARG A 74 -19.54 3.95 -1.89
C ARG A 74 -19.18 4.85 -0.72
N ASN A 75 -20.17 5.37 0.00
CA ASN A 75 -19.95 6.30 1.11
C ASN A 75 -19.29 5.57 2.28
N HIS A 76 -19.76 4.38 2.60
CA HIS A 76 -19.18 3.52 3.61
C HIS A 76 -17.72 3.14 3.27
N ARG A 77 -17.42 2.78 2.01
CA ARG A 77 -16.02 2.55 1.59
C ARG A 77 -15.16 3.79 1.77
N ALA A 78 -15.67 4.96 1.42
CA ALA A 78 -14.94 6.21 1.57
C ALA A 78 -14.66 6.53 3.04
N THR A 79 -15.61 6.27 3.94
CA THR A 79 -15.43 6.41 5.38
C THR A 79 -14.34 5.48 5.89
N ILE A 80 -14.40 4.19 5.58
CA ILE A 80 -13.37 3.22 5.99
C ILE A 80 -12.00 3.62 5.43
N ALA A 81 -11.91 4.01 4.16
CA ALA A 81 -10.65 4.42 3.56
C ALA A 81 -10.02 5.64 4.26
N LYS A 82 -10.85 6.59 4.72
CA LYS A 82 -10.38 7.75 5.52
C LYS A 82 -9.90 7.33 6.89
N VAL A 83 -10.61 6.42 7.56
CA VAL A 83 -10.20 5.87 8.87
C VAL A 83 -8.85 5.18 8.73
N LEU A 84 -8.69 4.29 7.74
CA LEU A 84 -7.43 3.61 7.46
C LEU A 84 -6.31 4.63 7.17
N ALA A 85 -6.56 5.63 6.33
CA ALA A 85 -5.56 6.66 6.04
C ALA A 85 -5.13 7.45 7.29
N ALA A 86 -6.04 7.68 8.26
CA ALA A 86 -5.74 8.40 9.49
C ALA A 86 -4.93 7.58 10.51
N ILE A 87 -5.05 6.25 10.48
CA ILE A 87 -4.30 5.33 11.37
C ILE A 87 -3.05 4.75 10.72
N ALA A 88 -2.84 5.00 9.43
CA ALA A 88 -1.61 4.66 8.75
C ALA A 88 -0.43 5.41 9.38
N SER A 89 0.74 4.78 9.42
CA SER A 89 1.98 5.47 9.74
C SER A 89 2.15 6.69 8.81
N PRO A 90 2.82 7.76 9.28
CA PRO A 90 3.08 8.93 8.46
C PRO A 90 3.62 8.53 7.09
N ALA A 91 3.01 9.06 6.02
CA ALA A 91 3.41 8.72 4.67
C ALA A 91 4.90 9.02 4.49
N LYS A 92 5.70 7.99 4.22
CA LYS A 92 7.11 8.19 3.89
C LYS A 92 7.19 8.53 2.42
N ILE A 93 7.70 9.72 2.12
CA ILE A 93 7.93 10.20 0.77
C ILE A 93 9.38 9.89 0.42
N ARG A 94 9.59 9.30 -0.75
CA ARG A 94 10.94 9.14 -1.30
C ARG A 94 11.40 10.52 -1.77
N GLU A 95 12.41 11.10 -1.12
CA GLU A 95 13.00 12.35 -1.59
C GLU A 95 13.46 12.17 -3.04
N LEU A 96 13.00 13.05 -3.91
CA LEU A 96 13.45 13.09 -5.29
C LEU A 96 14.78 13.84 -5.28
N SER A 97 15.90 13.13 -5.48
CA SER A 97 17.18 13.82 -5.70
C SER A 97 17.04 14.71 -6.94
N THR A 98 17.23 16.02 -6.76
CA THR A 98 17.03 17.09 -7.75
C THR A 98 18.06 17.08 -8.91
N GLU A 99 18.90 16.07 -9.04
CA GLU A 99 20.05 16.05 -9.96
C GLU A 99 19.75 15.61 -11.40
N GLN A 100 18.54 15.81 -11.93
CA GLN A 100 18.25 15.55 -13.36
C GLN A 100 17.77 16.76 -14.16
N ILE A 101 18.11 17.97 -13.72
CA ILE A 101 18.02 19.17 -14.57
C ILE A 101 19.44 19.61 -14.97
N HIS A 102 20.08 18.81 -15.82
CA HIS A 102 21.13 19.30 -16.70
C HIS A 102 20.77 18.89 -18.12
N LEU A 103 20.07 19.79 -18.81
CA LEU A 103 19.98 19.77 -20.26
C LEU A 103 21.25 20.44 -20.81
N PRO A 104 21.84 19.91 -21.90
CA PRO A 104 23.03 20.49 -22.54
C PRO A 104 22.75 21.85 -23.17
#